data_AF-A0A2V5NJP1-F1
#
_entry.id   AF-A0A2V5NJP1-F1
#
_cell.length_a   1.000
_cell.length_b   1.000
_cell.length_c   1.000
_cell.angle_alpha   90.00
_cell.angle_beta   90.00
_cell.angle_gamma   90.00
#
_symmetry.space_group_name_H-M   'P 1'
#
loop_
_entity.id
_entity.type
_entity.pdbx_description
1 polymer ?
#
loop_
_entity_poly.entity_id
_entity_poly.type
_entity_poly.pdbx_seq_one_letter_code
_entity_poly.pdbx_strand_id
1 'polypeptide(L)'
;MPISRAFRANIRAGIVSGLLLLLIIQPLLGSAWGLILRYGGALLAGLIDSQYYNASLGKRDWVPALFALWLMMVCASFGLSLVGLRLLPEEWTRRWAENRRRQRLAHPLRGRIRGVVLGSALTLGAMVIAGGILLDLQLNTSFDQRLNVITPAVPDQTVKELRAAWANMRSREDYLRINTQLEQLAKDHSVALPQPLPMAR
;
A
#
# COMPACT_ATOMS: atom_id res chain seq x y z
N MET A 1 1.91 6.64 -62.11
CA MET A 1 2.50 5.31 -61.81
C MET A 1 1.42 4.41 -61.20
N PRO A 2 1.12 3.24 -61.79
CA PRO A 2 0.09 2.35 -61.27
C PRO A 2 0.55 1.67 -59.96
N ILE A 3 -0.31 1.70 -58.94
CA ILE A 3 -0.05 1.06 -57.65
C ILE A 3 -0.01 -0.47 -57.82
N SER A 4 1.10 -1.09 -57.39
CA SER A 4 1.28 -2.54 -57.50
C SER A 4 0.23 -3.32 -56.71
N ARG A 5 -0.18 -4.48 -57.21
CA ARG A 5 -1.15 -5.36 -56.51
C ARG A 5 -0.62 -5.81 -55.14
N ALA A 6 0.69 -6.04 -55.03
CA ALA A 6 1.36 -6.39 -53.79
C ALA A 6 1.21 -5.30 -52.72
N PHE A 7 1.38 -4.03 -53.10
CA PHE A 7 1.20 -2.91 -52.17
C PHE A 7 -0.23 -2.83 -51.62
N ARG A 8 -1.24 -3.03 -52.47
CA ARG A 8 -2.65 -3.08 -52.04
C ARG A 8 -2.96 -4.25 -51.11
N ALA A 9 -2.36 -5.42 -51.35
CA ALA A 9 -2.53 -6.59 -50.50
C ALA A 9 -1.91 -6.36 -49.10
N ASN A 10 -0.72 -5.76 -49.04
CA ASN A 10 -0.06 -5.44 -47.77
C ASN A 10 -0.84 -4.41 -46.96
N ILE A 11 -1.39 -3.36 -47.59
CA ILE A 11 -2.26 -2.39 -46.90
C ILE A 11 -3.49 -3.08 -46.31
N ARG A 12 -4.18 -3.92 -47.09
CA ARG A 12 -5.34 -4.67 -46.61
C ARG A 12 -4.98 -5.60 -45.45
N ALA A 13 -3.87 -6.32 -45.55
CA ALA A 13 -3.40 -7.20 -44.48
C ALA A 13 -3.08 -6.40 -43.20
N GLY A 14 -2.44 -5.23 -43.30
CA GLY A 14 -2.17 -4.36 -42.17
C GLY A 14 -3.44 -3.82 -41.52
N ILE A 15 -4.41 -3.35 -42.31
CA ILE A 15 -5.70 -2.85 -41.81
C ILE A 15 -6.46 -3.97 -41.11
N VAL A 16 -6.57 -5.15 -41.73
CA VAL A 16 -7.27 -6.31 -41.15
C VAL A 16 -6.56 -6.75 -39.87
N SER A 17 -5.24 -6.85 -39.86
CA SER A 17 -4.47 -7.21 -38.66
C SER A 17 -4.65 -6.20 -37.53
N GLY A 18 -4.63 -4.89 -37.81
CA GLY A 18 -4.86 -3.84 -36.82
C GLY A 18 -6.28 -3.86 -36.25
N LEU A 19 -7.30 -4.06 -37.09
CA LEU A 19 -8.69 -4.23 -36.65
C LEU A 19 -8.86 -5.47 -35.78
N LEU A 20 -8.26 -6.59 -36.18
CA LEU A 20 -8.33 -7.85 -35.45
C LEU A 20 -7.61 -7.75 -34.10
N LEU A 21 -6.47 -7.05 -34.05
CA LEU A 21 -5.78 -6.71 -32.82
C LEU A 21 -6.67 -5.86 -31.89
N LEU A 22 -7.30 -4.80 -32.40
CA LEU A 22 -8.17 -3.93 -31.60
C LEU A 22 -9.39 -4.69 -31.06
N LEU A 23 -10.04 -5.50 -31.90
CA LEU A 23 -11.20 -6.30 -31.53
C LEU A 23 -10.88 -7.33 -30.43
N ILE A 24 -9.63 -7.78 -30.31
CA ILE A 24 -9.21 -8.73 -29.27
C ILE A 24 -8.64 -8.02 -28.04
N ILE A 25 -7.77 -7.03 -28.23
CA ILE A 25 -7.05 -6.37 -27.14
C ILE A 25 -7.99 -5.47 -26.33
N GLN A 26 -8.88 -4.71 -26.97
CA GLN A 26 -9.76 -3.80 -26.26
C GLN A 26 -10.68 -4.49 -25.24
N PRO A 27 -11.42 -5.58 -25.57
CA PRO A 27 -12.22 -6.27 -24.57
C PRO A 27 -11.38 -6.96 -23.50
N LEU A 28 -10.17 -7.43 -23.85
CA LEU A 28 -9.24 -8.01 -22.88
C LEU A 28 -8.79 -6.95 -21.85
N LEU A 29 -8.36 -5.78 -22.31
CA LEU A 29 -7.95 -4.67 -21.44
C LEU A 29 -9.12 -4.15 -20.61
N GLY A 30 -10.30 -4.00 -21.21
CA GLY A 30 -11.51 -3.58 -20.49
C GLY A 30 -11.90 -4.57 -19.39
N SER A 31 -11.84 -5.87 -19.69
CA SER A 31 -12.11 -6.93 -18.71
C SER A 31 -11.05 -6.95 -17.60
N ALA A 32 -9.77 -6.90 -17.97
CA ALA A 32 -8.66 -6.87 -17.01
C ALA A 32 -8.78 -5.66 -16.07
N TRP A 33 -9.06 -4.47 -16.61
CA TRP A 33 -9.26 -3.27 -15.81
C TRP A 33 -10.48 -3.34 -14.91
N GLY A 34 -11.61 -3.86 -15.43
CA GLY A 34 -12.81 -4.08 -14.62
C GLY A 34 -12.57 -5.04 -13.46
N LEU A 35 -11.80 -6.12 -13.67
CA LEU A 35 -11.39 -7.04 -12.61
C LEU A 35 -10.48 -6.34 -11.60
N ILE A 36 -9.47 -5.58 -12.05
CA ILE A 36 -8.56 -4.83 -11.17
C ILE A 36 -9.33 -3.85 -10.30
N LEU A 37 -10.25 -3.07 -10.86
CA LEU A 37 -11.03 -2.10 -10.09
C LEU A 37 -11.98 -2.78 -9.11
N ARG A 38 -12.66 -3.84 -9.54
CA ARG A 38 -13.64 -4.55 -8.69
C ARG A 38 -12.96 -5.23 -7.49
N TYR A 39 -11.93 -6.03 -7.75
CA TYR A 39 -11.24 -6.76 -6.69
C TYR A 39 -10.26 -5.88 -5.93
N GLY A 40 -9.56 -4.97 -6.62
CA GLY A 40 -8.66 -4.01 -5.99
C GLY A 40 -9.41 -3.06 -5.06
N GLY A 41 -10.60 -2.60 -5.45
CA GLY A 41 -11.46 -1.77 -4.58
C GLY A 41 -11.89 -2.51 -3.32
N ALA A 42 -12.37 -3.75 -3.44
CA ALA A 42 -12.78 -4.55 -2.29
C ALA A 42 -11.60 -4.91 -1.36
N LEU A 43 -10.45 -5.26 -1.93
CA LEU A 43 -9.23 -5.53 -1.17
C LEU A 43 -8.73 -4.28 -0.44
N LEU A 44 -8.73 -3.13 -1.11
CA LEU A 44 -8.32 -1.87 -0.51
C LEU A 44 -9.29 -1.44 0.59
N ALA A 45 -10.60 -1.55 0.37
CA ALA A 45 -11.60 -1.28 1.39
C ALA A 45 -11.41 -2.20 2.60
N GLY A 46 -11.25 -3.51 2.40
CA GLY A 46 -10.99 -4.45 3.48
C GLY A 46 -9.69 -4.18 4.23
N LEU A 47 -8.61 -3.78 3.52
CA LEU A 47 -7.37 -3.35 4.14
C LEU A 47 -7.57 -2.10 4.99
N ILE A 48 -8.27 -1.09 4.48
CA ILE A 48 -8.57 0.15 5.20
C ILE A 48 -9.43 -0.14 6.44
N ASP A 49 -10.52 -0.89 6.30
CA ASP A 49 -11.41 -1.27 7.40
C ASP A 49 -10.69 -2.08 8.47
N SER A 50 -9.75 -2.96 8.07
CA SER A 50 -8.92 -3.68 9.03
C SER A 50 -8.07 -2.75 9.90
N GLN A 51 -7.64 -1.60 9.39
CA GLN A 51 -6.89 -0.63 10.20
C GLN A 51 -7.78 0.08 11.20
N TYR A 52 -9.01 0.45 10.82
CA TYR A 52 -9.99 1.00 11.76
C TYR A 52 -10.33 -0.02 12.84
N TYR A 53 -10.61 -1.26 12.46
CA TYR A 53 -10.82 -2.33 13.43
C TYR A 53 -9.61 -2.53 14.36
N ASN A 54 -8.38 -2.51 13.82
CA ASN A 54 -7.18 -2.62 14.65
C ASN A 54 -7.04 -1.48 15.66
N ALA A 55 -7.40 -0.24 15.27
CA ALA A 55 -7.40 0.91 16.16
C ALA A 55 -8.45 0.79 17.28
N SER A 56 -9.58 0.12 17.01
CA SER A 56 -10.65 -0.14 17.99
C SER A 56 -10.19 -1.05 19.13
N LEU A 57 -9.18 -1.89 18.90
CA LEU A 57 -8.64 -2.84 19.88
C LEU A 57 -7.82 -2.18 20.99
N GLY A 58 -7.65 -0.86 20.95
CA GLY A 58 -7.07 -0.07 22.03
C GLY A 58 -5.59 0.25 21.83
N LYS A 59 -5.01 0.91 22.84
CA LYS A 59 -3.61 1.37 22.80
C LYS A 59 -2.67 0.19 22.93
N ARG A 60 -1.90 -0.06 21.87
CA ARG A 60 -0.75 -0.96 21.90
C ARG A 60 0.53 -0.15 22.13
N ASP A 61 1.51 -0.76 22.79
CA ASP A 61 2.86 -0.21 22.80
C ASP A 61 3.46 -0.39 21.40
N TRP A 62 3.51 0.69 20.64
CA TRP A 62 3.99 0.66 19.26
C TRP A 62 5.51 0.74 19.14
N VAL A 63 6.22 1.07 20.23
CA VAL A 63 7.68 1.18 20.23
C VAL A 63 8.36 -0.13 19.80
N PRO A 64 7.99 -1.31 20.35
CA PRO A 64 8.53 -2.59 19.87
C PRO A 64 8.14 -2.90 18.42
N ALA A 65 6.93 -2.53 18.00
CA ALA A 65 6.46 -2.78 16.64
C ALA A 65 7.21 -1.93 15.60
N LEU A 66 7.41 -0.65 15.88
CA LEU A 66 8.20 0.26 15.05
C LEU A 66 9.68 -0.15 15.02
N PHE A 67 10.23 -0.61 16.15
CA PHE A 67 11.59 -1.13 16.21
C PHE A 67 11.75 -2.41 15.36
N ALA A 68 10.82 -3.35 15.48
CA ALA A 68 10.81 -4.58 14.68
C ALA A 68 10.69 -4.27 13.18
N LEU A 69 9.85 -3.30 12.82
CA LEU A 69 9.67 -2.84 11.45
C LEU A 69 10.95 -2.20 10.90
N TRP A 70 11.58 -1.31 11.67
CA TRP A 70 12.85 -0.69 11.30
C TRP A 70 13.94 -1.76 11.09
N LEU A 71 14.05 -2.72 12.00
CA LEU A 71 14.97 -3.85 11.89
C LEU A 71 14.72 -4.66 10.62
N MET A 72 13.46 -4.94 10.29
CA MET A 72 13.09 -5.61 9.04
C MET A 72 13.51 -4.82 7.80
N MET A 73 13.32 -3.50 7.79
CA MET A 73 13.74 -2.65 6.67
C MET A 73 15.26 -2.61 6.51
N VAL A 74 16.01 -2.55 7.62
CA VAL A 74 17.48 -2.63 7.62
C VAL A 74 17.94 -3.98 7.06
N CYS A 75 17.35 -5.08 7.53
CA CYS A 75 17.67 -6.43 7.02
C CYS A 75 17.33 -6.59 5.54
N ALA A 76 16.18 -6.07 5.08
CA ALA A 76 15.80 -6.10 3.66
C ALA A 76 16.77 -5.29 2.79
N SER A 77 17.19 -4.12 3.26
CA SER A 77 18.13 -3.24 2.58
C SER A 77 19.53 -3.87 2.53
N PHE A 78 19.97 -4.51 3.61
CA PHE A 78 21.22 -5.30 3.64
C PHE A 78 21.16 -6.49 2.68
N GLY A 79 20.04 -7.21 2.64
CA GLY A 79 19.83 -8.31 1.69
C GLY A 79 19.91 -7.84 0.24
N LEU A 80 19.25 -6.71 -0.08
CA LEU A 80 19.28 -6.09 -1.40
C LEU A 80 20.67 -5.60 -1.80
N SER A 81 21.42 -4.99 -0.88
CA SER A 81 22.79 -4.51 -1.14
C SER A 81 23.79 -5.65 -1.28
N LEU A 82 23.63 -6.76 -0.56
CA LEU A 82 24.42 -7.99 -0.79
C LEU A 82 24.13 -8.62 -2.16
N VAL A 83 22.88 -8.57 -2.62
CA VAL A 83 22.52 -8.99 -3.98
C VAL A 83 23.10 -8.00 -5.01
N GLY A 84 23.03 -6.70 -4.73
CA GLY A 84 23.54 -5.61 -5.57
C GLY A 84 25.07 -5.62 -5.72
N LEU A 85 25.82 -5.98 -4.69
CA LEU A 85 27.27 -6.18 -4.75
C LEU A 85 27.66 -7.31 -5.71
N ARG A 86 26.76 -8.29 -5.96
CA ARG A 86 26.93 -9.31 -7.01
C ARG A 86 26.56 -8.82 -8.43
N LEU A 87 26.12 -7.57 -8.57
CA LEU A 87 25.72 -6.94 -9.83
C LEU A 87 26.74 -5.93 -10.38
N LEU A 88 27.77 -5.55 -9.61
CA LEU A 88 28.76 -4.56 -10.04
C LEU A 88 29.54 -5.03 -11.30
N PRO A 89 29.80 -4.14 -12.26
CA PRO A 89 30.38 -4.44 -13.57
C PRO A 89 31.83 -4.97 -13.51
N GLU A 90 32.20 -5.75 -14.53
CA GLU A 90 33.33 -6.70 -14.59
C GLU A 90 34.74 -6.11 -14.41
N GLU A 91 34.93 -4.80 -14.51
CA GLU A 91 36.27 -4.20 -14.51
C GLU A 91 36.91 -4.20 -13.11
N TRP A 92 36.11 -4.04 -12.06
CA TRP A 92 36.55 -4.13 -10.66
C TRP A 92 36.70 -5.58 -10.17
N THR A 93 35.96 -6.51 -10.78
CA THR A 93 35.92 -7.93 -10.39
C THR A 93 36.91 -8.81 -11.19
N ARG A 94 37.43 -8.32 -12.33
CA ARG A 94 38.48 -8.98 -13.13
C ARG A 94 39.74 -9.34 -12.33
N ARG A 95 40.12 -8.53 -11.33
CA ARG A 95 41.27 -8.81 -10.43
C ARG A 95 41.04 -9.95 -9.44
N TRP A 96 39.81 -10.40 -9.24
CA TRP A 96 39.46 -11.45 -8.26
C TRP A 96 39.09 -12.81 -8.89
N ALA A 97 38.85 -12.87 -10.21
CA ALA A 97 38.14 -13.97 -10.87
C ALA A 97 38.93 -14.77 -11.93
N GLU A 98 40.26 -14.71 -11.97
CA GLU A 98 41.04 -15.78 -12.62
C GLU A 98 40.80 -17.14 -11.92
N ASN A 99 40.54 -17.12 -10.61
CA ASN A 99 40.32 -18.28 -9.75
C ASN A 99 38.97 -19.03 -9.93
N ARG A 100 38.00 -18.53 -10.70
CA ARG A 100 36.65 -19.14 -10.84
C ARG A 100 36.32 -19.74 -12.21
N ARG A 101 37.27 -19.71 -13.15
CA ARG A 101 37.11 -20.15 -14.57
C ARG A 101 36.59 -21.59 -14.80
N ARG A 102 36.51 -22.44 -13.77
CA ARG A 102 36.18 -23.86 -13.91
C ARG A 102 34.76 -24.29 -13.50
N GLN A 103 33.91 -23.41 -12.96
CA GLN A 103 32.60 -23.86 -12.46
C GLN A 103 31.43 -23.04 -13.01
N ARG A 104 30.58 -23.72 -13.81
CA ARG A 104 29.11 -23.55 -13.89
C ARG A 104 28.57 -22.35 -14.67
N LEU A 105 28.64 -22.52 -15.99
CA LEU A 105 27.79 -21.85 -16.98
C LEU A 105 26.30 -22.15 -16.76
N ALA A 106 25.45 -21.16 -17.08
CA ALA A 106 23.98 -21.14 -17.10
C ALA A 106 23.23 -20.84 -15.78
N HIS A 107 22.99 -19.53 -15.54
CA HIS A 107 21.74 -18.88 -15.07
C HIS A 107 21.92 -17.66 -14.13
N PRO A 108 22.87 -16.72 -14.35
CA PRO A 108 23.00 -15.56 -13.48
C PRO A 108 21.80 -14.60 -13.58
N LEU A 109 21.12 -14.47 -14.73
CA LEU A 109 20.05 -13.47 -14.92
C LEU A 109 18.76 -13.80 -14.13
N ARG A 110 18.38 -15.08 -14.07
CA ARG A 110 17.16 -15.52 -13.36
C ARG A 110 17.26 -15.28 -11.85
N GLY A 111 18.43 -15.48 -11.27
CA GLY A 111 18.67 -15.20 -9.85
C GLY A 111 18.55 -13.71 -9.51
N ARG A 112 18.98 -12.84 -10.42
CA ARG A 112 18.91 -11.37 -10.27
C ARG A 112 17.47 -10.87 -10.26
N ILE A 113 16.68 -11.27 -11.26
CA ILE A 113 15.27 -10.89 -11.35
C ILE A 113 14.51 -11.36 -10.12
N ARG A 114 14.72 -12.61 -9.69
CA ARG A 114 14.10 -13.14 -8.46
C ARG A 114 14.46 -12.34 -7.22
N GLY A 115 15.74 -11.97 -7.06
CA GLY A 115 16.20 -11.17 -5.93
C GLY A 115 15.58 -9.78 -5.89
N VAL A 116 15.50 -9.10 -7.03
CA VAL A 116 14.84 -7.77 -7.14
C VAL A 116 13.36 -7.88 -6.83
N VAL A 117 12.63 -8.82 -7.46
CA VAL A 117 11.19 -9.01 -7.24
C VAL A 117 10.89 -9.32 -5.77
N LEU A 118 11.66 -10.23 -5.16
CA LEU A 118 11.48 -10.58 -3.75
C LEU A 118 11.79 -9.40 -2.84
N GLY A 119 12.89 -8.69 -3.08
CA GLY A 119 13.26 -7.51 -2.29
C GLY A 119 12.22 -6.40 -2.38
N SER A 120 11.73 -6.09 -3.58
CA SER A 120 10.64 -5.13 -3.78
C SER A 120 9.35 -5.55 -3.08
N ALA A 121 8.98 -6.83 -3.13
CA ALA A 121 7.80 -7.34 -2.43
C ALA A 121 7.93 -7.22 -0.91
N LEU A 122 9.11 -7.52 -0.35
CA LEU A 122 9.39 -7.36 1.08
C LEU A 122 9.36 -5.89 1.51
N THR A 123 9.98 -4.99 0.73
CA THR A 123 9.95 -3.55 1.00
C THR A 123 8.51 -3.02 0.97
N LEU A 124 7.72 -3.41 -0.03
CA LEU A 124 6.32 -3.01 -0.12
C LEU A 124 5.51 -3.54 1.07
N GLY A 125 5.69 -4.81 1.45
CA GLY A 125 5.03 -5.39 2.62
C GLY A 125 5.39 -4.66 3.92
N ALA A 126 6.66 -4.30 4.10
CA ALA A 126 7.10 -3.50 5.24
C ALA A 126 6.44 -2.11 5.24
N MET A 127 6.36 -1.43 4.09
CA MET A 127 5.67 -0.13 4.00
C MET A 127 4.18 -0.23 4.37
N VAL A 128 3.48 -1.29 3.95
CA VAL A 128 2.07 -1.51 4.31
C VAL A 128 1.91 -1.70 5.82
N ILE A 129 2.75 -2.52 6.45
CA ILE A 129 2.71 -2.74 7.91
C ILE A 129 3.01 -1.43 8.65
N ALA A 130 4.02 -0.69 8.21
CA ALA A 130 4.41 0.59 8.78
C ALA A 130 3.26 1.61 8.72
N GLY A 131 2.62 1.71 7.55
CA GLY A 131 1.48 2.58 7.32
C GLY A 131 0.30 2.22 8.23
N GLY A 132 0.02 0.93 8.42
CA GLY A 132 -1.01 0.46 9.33
C GLY A 132 -0.75 0.87 10.79
N ILE A 133 0.48 0.67 11.28
CA ILE A 133 0.89 1.10 12.63
C ILE A 133 0.73 2.61 12.81
N LEU A 134 1.19 3.40 11.83
CA LEU A 134 1.10 4.86 11.90
C LEU A 134 -0.35 5.34 11.91
N LEU A 135 -1.19 4.73 11.07
CA LEU A 135 -2.61 5.08 10.98
C LEU A 135 -3.35 4.75 12.28
N ASP A 136 -3.10 3.57 12.86
CA ASP A 136 -3.65 3.18 14.16
C ASP A 136 -3.28 4.20 15.25
N LEU A 137 -1.99 4.55 15.34
CA LEU A 137 -1.50 5.55 16.29
C LEU A 137 -2.18 6.92 16.10
N GLN A 138 -2.31 7.37 14.85
CA GLN A 138 -2.95 8.65 14.53
C GLN A 138 -4.44 8.66 14.89
N LEU A 139 -5.17 7.58 14.57
CA LEU A 139 -6.58 7.43 14.88
C LEU A 139 -6.82 7.46 16.40
N ASN A 140 -6.09 6.64 17.15
CA ASN A 140 -6.22 6.55 18.60
C ASN A 140 -5.82 7.88 19.29
N THR A 141 -4.72 8.49 18.85
CA THR A 141 -4.27 9.79 19.38
C THR A 141 -5.30 10.88 19.08
N SER A 142 -5.81 10.94 17.85
CA SER A 142 -6.82 11.92 17.46
C SER A 142 -8.10 11.77 18.27
N PHE A 143 -8.58 10.54 18.46
CA PHE A 143 -9.80 10.28 19.23
C PHE A 143 -9.63 10.72 20.68
N ASP A 144 -8.55 10.30 21.35
CA ASP A 144 -8.33 10.69 22.74
C ASP A 144 -8.12 12.19 22.92
N GLN A 145 -7.40 12.85 22.01
CA GLN A 145 -7.23 14.31 22.06
C GLN A 145 -8.58 15.02 21.98
N ARG A 146 -9.43 14.65 21.01
CA ARG A 146 -10.77 15.22 20.84
C ARG A 146 -11.67 14.91 22.03
N LEU A 147 -11.63 13.67 22.51
CA LEU A 147 -12.42 13.23 23.66
C LEU A 147 -12.01 13.96 24.95
N ASN A 148 -10.72 14.14 25.20
CA ASN A 148 -10.22 14.84 26.38
C ASN A 148 -10.61 16.32 26.38
N VAL A 149 -10.64 16.97 25.21
CA VAL A 149 -11.07 18.37 25.07
C VAL A 149 -12.56 18.53 25.39
N ILE A 150 -13.42 17.58 25.00
CA ILE A 150 -14.85 17.66 25.25
C ILE A 150 -15.28 17.15 26.62
N THR A 151 -14.51 16.24 27.22
CA THR A 151 -14.80 15.60 28.52
C THR A 151 -15.27 16.57 29.61
N PRO A 152 -14.64 17.73 29.86
CA PRO A 152 -15.11 18.62 30.94
C PRO A 152 -16.48 19.28 30.68
N ALA A 153 -16.97 19.27 29.43
CA ALA A 153 -18.22 19.92 29.05
C ALA A 153 -19.42 18.97 28.98
N VAL A 154 -19.20 17.66 28.99
CA VAL A 154 -20.25 16.64 28.79
C VAL A 154 -20.35 15.69 30.00
N PRO A 155 -21.49 15.03 30.21
CA PRO A 155 -21.62 14.03 31.27
C PRO A 155 -20.67 12.84 31.07
N ASP A 156 -20.15 12.28 32.17
CA ASP A 156 -19.28 11.10 32.16
C ASP A 156 -19.87 9.91 31.41
N GLN A 157 -21.21 9.77 31.45
CA GLN A 157 -21.92 8.72 30.74
C GLN A 157 -21.73 8.82 29.22
N THR A 158 -21.81 10.03 28.66
CA THR A 158 -21.59 10.29 27.22
C THR A 158 -20.15 9.96 26.82
N VAL A 159 -19.18 10.25 27.69
CA VAL A 159 -17.77 9.88 27.46
C VAL A 159 -17.60 8.37 27.37
N LYS A 160 -18.25 7.62 28.26
CA LYS A 160 -18.22 6.15 28.25
C LYS A 160 -18.88 5.57 26.99
N GLU A 161 -20.00 6.14 26.56
CA GLU A 161 -20.69 5.73 25.33
C GLU A 161 -19.82 5.95 24.09
N LEU A 162 -19.12 7.09 23.99
CA LEU A 162 -18.19 7.36 22.90
C LEU A 162 -17.01 6.39 22.90
N ARG A 163 -16.44 6.06 24.07
CA ARG A 163 -15.39 5.04 24.17
C ARG A 163 -15.89 3.65 23.79
N ALA A 164 -17.12 3.30 24.17
CA ALA A 164 -17.75 2.04 23.79
C ALA A 164 -18.02 1.97 22.28
N ALA A 165 -18.45 3.08 21.67
CA ALA A 165 -18.61 3.18 20.22
C ALA A 165 -17.26 3.02 19.50
N TRP A 166 -16.20 3.68 20.00
CA TRP A 166 -14.85 3.53 19.48
C TRP A 166 -14.34 2.09 19.55
N ALA A 167 -14.52 1.42 20.70
CA ALA A 167 -14.10 0.02 20.87
C ALA A 167 -14.82 -0.95 19.92
N ASN A 168 -16.06 -0.62 19.51
CA ASN A 168 -16.88 -1.41 18.59
C ASN A 168 -16.71 -1.03 17.11
N MET A 169 -15.81 -0.11 16.78
CA MET A 169 -15.55 0.35 15.42
C MET A 169 -14.99 -0.79 14.55
N ARG A 170 -15.56 -1.01 13.35
CA ARG A 170 -15.10 -2.05 12.41
C ARG A 170 -14.72 -1.52 11.03
N SER A 171 -15.15 -0.31 10.72
CA SER A 171 -15.03 0.26 9.38
C SER A 171 -14.73 1.75 9.41
N ARG A 172 -14.37 2.29 8.24
CA ARG A 172 -14.26 3.74 8.04
C ARG A 172 -15.59 4.47 8.32
N GLU A 173 -16.71 3.86 8.00
CA GLU A 173 -18.03 4.47 8.20
C GLU A 173 -18.34 4.65 9.69
N ASP A 174 -17.99 3.66 10.52
CA ASP A 174 -18.10 3.74 11.98
C ASP A 174 -17.28 4.91 12.54
N TYR A 175 -16.03 5.05 12.07
CA TYR A 175 -15.17 6.17 12.44
C TYR A 175 -15.80 7.52 12.10
N LEU A 176 -16.32 7.69 10.89
CA LEU A 176 -16.94 8.95 10.46
C LEU A 176 -18.17 9.28 11.31
N ARG A 177 -18.99 8.28 11.63
CA ARG A 177 -20.15 8.43 12.50
C ARG A 177 -19.77 8.89 13.91
N ILE A 178 -18.75 8.26 14.52
CA ILE A 178 -18.25 8.66 15.85
C ILE A 178 -17.71 10.09 15.83
N ASN A 179 -16.95 10.47 14.80
CA ASN A 179 -16.42 11.82 14.69
C ASN A 179 -17.51 12.87 14.45
N THR A 180 -18.54 12.54 13.68
CA THR A 180 -19.71 13.41 13.48
C THR A 180 -20.45 13.64 14.81
N GLN A 181 -20.59 12.59 15.63
CA GLN A 181 -21.17 12.71 16.98
C GLN A 181 -20.32 13.61 17.89
N LEU A 182 -18.99 13.44 17.88
CA LEU A 182 -18.08 14.32 18.62
C LEU A 182 -18.20 15.78 18.19
N GLU A 183 -18.29 16.05 16.88
CA GLU A 183 -18.45 17.40 16.34
C GLU A 183 -19.77 18.03 16.73
N GLN A 184 -20.85 17.26 16.69
CA GLN A 184 -22.16 17.73 17.11
C GLN A 184 -22.16 18.07 18.61
N LEU A 185 -21.64 17.19 19.47
CA LEU A 185 -21.51 17.46 20.91
C LEU A 185 -20.65 18.70 21.17
N ALA A 186 -19.53 18.85 20.45
CA ALA A 186 -18.68 20.02 20.60
C ALA A 186 -19.39 21.32 20.23
N LYS A 187 -20.19 21.29 19.15
CA LYS A 187 -21.01 22.42 18.72
C LYS A 187 -22.08 22.77 19.77
N ASP A 188 -22.77 21.76 20.29
CA ASP A 188 -23.84 21.94 21.28
C ASP A 188 -23.32 22.55 22.59
N HIS A 189 -22.06 22.23 22.95
CA HIS A 189 -21.38 22.76 24.14
C HIS A 189 -20.45 23.95 23.86
N SER A 190 -20.44 24.50 22.63
CA SER A 190 -19.55 25.59 22.21
C SER A 190 -18.05 25.35 22.48
N VAL A 191 -17.62 24.09 22.37
CA VAL A 191 -16.22 23.65 22.50
C VAL A 191 -15.56 23.56 21.13
N ALA A 192 -14.36 24.12 20.97
CA ALA A 192 -13.59 23.97 19.75
C ALA A 192 -12.78 22.65 19.77
N LEU A 193 -13.06 21.73 18.83
CA LEU A 193 -12.28 20.51 18.69
C LEU A 193 -11.08 20.69 17.76
N PRO A 194 -9.94 20.00 18.02
CA PRO A 194 -8.87 19.90 17.06
C PRO A 194 -9.32 19.12 15.82
N GLN A 195 -8.65 19.36 14.68
CA GLN A 195 -8.93 18.65 13.43
C GLN A 195 -8.62 17.15 13.57
N PRO A 196 -9.46 16.26 13.01
CA PRO A 196 -9.21 14.82 13.03
C PRO A 196 -7.98 14.43 12.21
N LEU A 197 -7.17 13.52 12.75
CA LEU A 197 -6.11 12.81 12.01
C LEU A 197 -6.60 11.41 11.61
N PRO A 198 -6.23 10.88 10.43
CA PRO A 198 -5.53 11.52 9.32
C PRO A 198 -6.52 12.06 8.28
N MET A 199 -6.88 13.35 8.34
CA MET A 199 -7.50 14.02 7.19
C MET A 199 -6.47 14.95 6.55
N ALA A 200 -5.78 14.43 5.53
CA ALA A 200 -5.26 15.31 4.48
C ALA A 200 -6.48 15.83 3.71
N ARG A 201 -6.59 17.15 3.62
CA ARG A 201 -7.64 17.86 2.88
C ARG A 201 -7.61 17.51 1.39
#